data_AF-R7LH80-F1
#
_entry.id   AF-R7LH80-F1
#
_cell.length_a   1.000
_cell.length_b   1.000
_cell.length_c   1.000
_cell.angle_alpha   90.00
_cell.angle_beta   90.00
_cell.angle_gamma   90.00
#
_symmetry.space_group_name_H-M   'P 1'
#
loop_
_entity.id
_entity.type
_entity.pdbx_description
1 polymer ?
#
loop_
_entity_poly.entity_id
_entity_poly.type
_entity_poly.pdbx_seq_one_letter_code
_entity_poly.pdbx_strand_id
1 'polypeptide(L)'
;MIATILPGSADFHAVGYNEHKVYQGKATLLEIQNFGGLEDEEQLTARQLVRYLQLYSSQNSRIQKPQFHVAISCKGHEYTEAQLLDFAHRYLKEMGYREPGQPLLIYSHHDTDNAHLHIVTSRVAPDGHKIQHDHERRRSQVVIDRLLGTDRTQKTEQDLEAAKQYRFASFAQFKAVMGSMGYEVFQKDGNVFIKQGGRIQKKLPQAEIEALFKKGYQDKARNRQLRAYLKKYRDVCANKEELQKEMKKNFGVDVVFFGKKDKPYGYMLIDHANKTVIHGARVLAIEELLDFATPEQRFDRIEAFIEQLLKLNPKTTQGEIFQKLKNQHAYIKKGVIYFDGQSRPLSPETAAVIDRNNRISYIEKFHPVNQAEVELLCKVFKVDRPDLVNISTERSSKYADAVNKLHGIFNDPEVKSPRSAFYQEGFIIRQVDDTYYAINFKEHILINLNEEGFDVERVKKQSKKQKRKGVPFKKSSKLNPVKSLQQKSHQGLGKLNKKGEGSHSANREWEVGTKNSYDEVDNGHSMKW
;
A
#
# COMPACT_ATOMS: atom_id res chain seq x y z
N MET A 1 -17.39 9.92 26.76
CA MET A 1 -16.82 11.25 27.08
C MET A 1 -15.31 11.17 27.11
N ILE A 2 -14.62 12.16 26.56
CA ILE A 2 -13.16 12.32 26.63
C ILE A 2 -12.88 13.78 27.02
N ALA A 3 -11.93 14.01 27.95
CA ALA A 3 -11.37 15.34 28.17
C ALA A 3 -9.90 15.36 27.76
N THR A 4 -9.56 16.31 26.89
CA THR A 4 -8.20 16.52 26.39
C THR A 4 -7.67 17.84 26.94
N ILE A 5 -6.73 17.75 27.88
CA ILE A 5 -6.04 18.92 28.42
C ILE A 5 -4.95 19.33 27.43
N LEU A 6 -5.12 20.53 26.86
CA LEU A 6 -4.25 21.12 25.85
C LEU A 6 -3.07 21.85 26.52
N PRO A 7 -2.00 22.17 25.76
CA PRO A 7 -0.84 22.87 26.30
C PRO A 7 -1.22 24.19 26.98
N GLY A 8 -0.58 24.46 28.12
CA GLY A 8 -0.70 25.75 28.80
C GLY A 8 0.09 26.86 28.08
N SER A 9 -0.29 28.11 28.34
CA SER A 9 0.27 29.32 27.75
C SER A 9 0.40 30.44 28.77
N ALA A 10 1.37 31.32 28.56
CA ALA A 10 1.46 32.63 29.23
C ALA A 10 0.43 33.62 28.65
N ASP A 11 0.27 33.62 27.33
CA ASP A 11 -0.47 34.66 26.62
C ASP A 11 -1.94 34.36 26.33
N PHE A 12 -2.49 33.30 26.93
CA PHE A 12 -3.88 32.90 26.71
C PHE A 12 -4.30 32.76 25.23
N HIS A 13 -3.38 32.32 24.34
CA HIS A 13 -3.62 32.24 22.89
C HIS A 13 -4.82 31.36 22.51
N ALA A 14 -5.25 30.43 23.39
CA ALA A 14 -6.45 29.65 23.18
C ALA A 14 -7.71 30.52 23.03
N VAL A 15 -7.78 31.66 23.70
CA VAL A 15 -8.89 32.62 23.54
C VAL A 15 -8.96 33.09 22.09
N GLY A 16 -7.87 33.64 21.56
CA GLY A 16 -7.82 34.12 20.17
C GLY A 16 -8.18 33.04 19.15
N TYR A 17 -7.73 31.80 19.38
CA TYR A 17 -8.10 30.66 18.53
C TYR A 17 -9.61 30.37 18.54
N ASN A 18 -10.23 30.34 19.72
CA ASN A 18 -11.67 30.07 19.84
C ASN A 18 -12.52 31.24 19.30
N GLU A 19 -12.16 32.48 19.63
CA GLU A 19 -12.81 33.68 19.10
C GLU A 19 -12.73 33.76 17.57
N HIS A 20 -11.60 33.37 16.98
CA HIS A 20 -11.48 33.30 15.53
C HIS A 20 -12.42 32.24 14.91
N LYS A 21 -12.62 31.09 15.57
CA LYS A 21 -13.61 30.11 15.13
C LYS A 21 -15.04 30.62 15.27
N VAL A 22 -15.34 31.39 16.32
CA VAL A 22 -16.65 32.06 16.48
C VAL A 22 -16.87 33.02 15.32
N TYR A 23 -15.89 33.86 15.00
CA TYR A 23 -15.94 34.76 13.84
C TYR A 23 -16.17 34.02 12.51
N GLN A 24 -15.58 32.84 12.33
CA GLN A 24 -15.80 31.98 11.15
C GLN A 24 -17.15 31.23 11.15
N GLY A 25 -17.99 31.36 12.18
CA GLY A 25 -19.23 30.59 12.35
C GLY A 25 -19.01 29.10 12.63
N LYS A 26 -17.80 28.71 13.02
CA LYS A 26 -17.42 27.31 13.34
C LYS A 26 -17.52 26.99 14.83
N ALA A 27 -17.76 28.01 15.66
CA ALA A 27 -17.95 27.86 17.09
C ALA A 27 -18.96 28.88 17.62
N THR A 28 -19.45 28.64 18.82
CA THR A 28 -20.34 29.55 19.55
C THR A 28 -19.77 29.73 20.96
N LEU A 29 -19.61 30.98 21.40
CA LEU A 29 -19.32 31.26 22.81
C LEU A 29 -20.61 30.99 23.62
N LEU A 30 -20.59 29.96 24.45
CA LEU A 30 -21.73 29.57 25.27
C LEU A 30 -21.78 30.33 26.60
N GLU A 31 -20.62 30.59 27.18
CA GLU A 31 -20.54 31.12 28.54
C GLU A 31 -19.28 31.95 28.72
N ILE A 32 -19.47 33.14 29.28
CA ILE A 32 -18.45 34.02 29.84
C ILE A 32 -18.85 34.32 31.29
N GLN A 33 -17.95 34.10 32.24
CA GLN A 33 -18.20 34.34 33.66
C GLN A 33 -17.00 34.95 34.35
N ASN A 34 -17.26 35.87 35.28
CA ASN A 34 -16.28 36.50 36.15
C ASN A 34 -15.19 37.24 35.36
N PHE A 35 -15.60 38.02 34.36
CA PHE A 35 -14.71 38.86 33.54
C PHE A 35 -14.78 40.34 33.92
N GLY A 36 -15.26 40.64 35.13
CA GLY A 36 -15.23 41.98 35.69
C GLY A 36 -16.12 42.99 34.95
N GLY A 37 -17.23 42.52 34.37
CA GLY A 37 -18.20 43.32 33.62
C GLY A 37 -18.01 43.27 32.11
N LEU A 38 -16.93 42.66 31.61
CA LEU A 38 -16.78 42.42 30.16
C LEU A 38 -17.83 41.45 29.62
N GLU A 39 -18.40 40.60 30.49
CA GLU A 39 -19.53 39.72 30.15
C GLU A 39 -20.80 40.48 29.74
N ASP A 40 -20.93 41.75 30.12
CA ASP A 40 -22.08 42.60 29.81
C ASP A 40 -21.82 43.53 28.58
N GLU A 41 -20.62 43.49 27.98
CA GLU A 41 -20.28 44.33 26.84
C GLU A 41 -20.86 43.79 25.51
N GLU A 42 -21.53 44.65 24.74
CA GLU A 42 -22.08 44.29 23.42
C GLU A 42 -20.99 43.97 22.37
N GLN A 43 -19.81 44.59 22.48
CA GLN A 43 -18.71 44.47 21.51
C GLN A 43 -17.43 43.98 22.18
N LEU A 44 -17.46 42.73 22.62
CA LEU A 44 -16.33 42.08 23.25
C LEU A 44 -15.27 41.64 22.22
N THR A 45 -14.00 41.96 22.48
CA THR A 45 -12.87 41.51 21.64
C THR A 45 -12.03 40.44 22.32
N ALA A 46 -11.46 39.54 21.53
CA ALA A 46 -10.50 38.54 22.01
C ALA A 46 -9.34 39.16 22.80
N ARG A 47 -8.90 40.37 22.41
CA ARG A 47 -7.82 41.09 23.08
C ARG A 47 -8.21 41.52 24.50
N GLN A 48 -9.46 41.94 24.73
CA GLN A 48 -9.95 42.29 26.07
C GLN A 48 -9.98 41.05 26.97
N LEU A 49 -10.50 39.94 26.48
CA LEU A 49 -10.53 38.66 27.20
C LEU A 49 -9.14 38.16 27.59
N VAL A 50 -8.19 38.17 26.65
CA VAL A 50 -6.80 37.80 26.91
C VAL A 50 -6.18 38.71 27.96
N ARG A 51 -6.35 40.03 27.82
CA ARG A 51 -5.79 41.01 28.75
C ARG A 51 -6.36 40.82 30.16
N TYR A 52 -7.67 40.54 30.27
CA TYR A 52 -8.30 40.25 31.55
C TYR A 52 -7.69 39.00 32.20
N LEU A 53 -7.58 37.89 31.46
CA LEU A 53 -7.01 36.65 32.00
C LEU A 53 -5.53 36.79 32.38
N GLN A 54 -4.75 37.58 31.62
CA GLN A 54 -3.37 37.93 31.97
C GLN A 54 -3.32 38.74 33.27
N LEU A 55 -4.16 39.77 33.41
CA LEU A 55 -4.24 40.59 34.62
C LEU A 55 -4.68 39.75 35.83
N TYR A 56 -5.76 39.00 35.69
CA TYR A 56 -6.26 38.07 36.71
C TYR A 56 -5.17 37.10 37.18
N SER A 57 -4.40 36.53 36.24
CA SER A 57 -3.36 35.55 36.56
C SER A 57 -2.09 36.18 37.13
N SER A 58 -1.91 37.50 37.00
CA SER A 58 -0.73 38.22 37.53
C SER A 58 -0.68 38.24 39.06
N GLN A 59 -1.81 37.92 39.72
CA GLN A 59 -1.91 37.71 41.17
C GLN A 59 -0.93 36.63 41.68
N ASN A 60 -0.50 35.72 40.80
CA ASN A 60 0.53 34.73 41.12
C ASN A 60 1.58 34.60 40.01
N SER A 61 2.59 35.47 40.07
CA SER A 61 3.72 35.52 39.12
C SER A 61 4.58 34.25 39.10
N ARG A 62 4.43 33.32 40.05
CA ARG A 62 5.15 32.03 40.06
C ARG A 62 4.61 31.07 39.01
N ILE A 63 3.40 31.30 38.49
CA ILE A 63 2.78 30.45 37.46
C ILE A 63 3.12 30.99 36.06
N GLN A 64 4.11 30.39 35.40
CA GLN A 64 4.57 30.83 34.08
C GLN A 64 3.57 30.54 32.94
N LYS A 65 2.73 29.50 33.08
CA LYS A 65 1.74 29.08 32.07
C LYS A 65 0.34 28.97 32.68
N PRO A 66 -0.27 30.12 33.06
CA PRO A 66 -1.54 30.14 33.77
C PRO A 66 -2.72 29.64 32.93
N GLN A 67 -2.69 29.64 31.59
CA GLN A 67 -3.83 29.15 30.79
C GLN A 67 -4.11 27.66 31.03
N PHE A 68 -5.28 27.32 31.58
CA PHE A 68 -5.87 25.99 31.52
C PHE A 68 -6.83 25.93 30.33
N HIS A 69 -6.52 25.06 29.36
CA HIS A 69 -7.35 24.82 28.18
C HIS A 69 -7.70 23.34 28.11
N VAL A 70 -8.99 23.02 28.14
CA VAL A 70 -9.48 21.65 28.04
C VAL A 70 -10.57 21.55 26.99
N ALA A 71 -10.52 20.50 26.17
CA ALA A 71 -11.60 20.13 25.28
C ALA A 71 -12.36 18.94 25.88
N ILE A 72 -13.68 19.05 26.02
CA ILE A 72 -14.55 17.96 26.48
C ILE A 72 -15.41 17.51 25.29
N SER A 73 -15.32 16.24 24.91
CA SER A 73 -16.00 15.70 23.73
C SER A 73 -16.80 14.44 24.06
N CYS A 74 -18.01 14.34 23.52
CA CYS A 74 -18.81 13.12 23.56
C CYS A 74 -18.79 12.42 22.20
N LYS A 75 -19.18 11.13 22.17
CA LYS A 75 -19.19 10.37 20.92
C LYS A 75 -20.43 10.80 20.11
N GLY A 76 -20.22 11.39 18.94
CA GLY A 76 -21.28 11.96 18.13
C GLY A 76 -22.07 13.00 18.87
N HIS A 77 -23.38 12.75 18.99
CA HIS A 77 -24.31 13.60 19.71
C HIS A 77 -25.01 12.80 20.81
N GLU A 78 -24.29 11.86 21.45
CA GLU A 78 -24.78 11.12 22.63
C GLU A 78 -25.22 12.06 23.76
N TYR A 79 -24.62 13.25 23.82
CA TYR A 79 -24.99 14.33 24.73
C TYR A 79 -25.38 15.57 23.92
N THR A 80 -26.47 16.23 24.30
CA THR A 80 -26.81 17.56 23.79
C THR A 80 -25.81 18.59 24.31
N GLU A 81 -25.74 19.75 23.66
CA GLU A 81 -24.87 20.85 24.09
C GLU A 81 -25.13 21.25 25.56
N ALA A 82 -26.40 21.34 25.97
CA ALA A 82 -26.77 21.64 27.36
C ALA A 82 -26.32 20.56 28.35
N GLN A 83 -26.45 19.27 27.99
CA GLN A 83 -25.95 18.18 28.85
C GLN A 83 -24.42 18.17 28.92
N LEU A 84 -23.74 18.53 27.83
CA LEU A 84 -22.29 18.61 27.77
C LEU A 84 -21.78 19.80 28.60
N LEU A 85 -22.53 20.91 28.61
CA LEU A 85 -22.26 22.08 29.44
C LEU A 85 -22.42 21.77 30.94
N ASP A 86 -23.50 21.08 31.33
CA ASP A 86 -23.68 20.59 32.71
C ASP A 86 -22.51 19.68 33.14
N PHE A 87 -22.13 18.74 32.26
CA PHE A 87 -20.98 17.87 32.51
C PHE A 87 -19.69 18.69 32.66
N ALA A 88 -19.46 19.70 31.81
CA ALA A 88 -18.31 20.58 31.89
C ALA A 88 -18.23 21.32 33.22
N HIS A 89 -19.34 21.87 33.71
CA HIS A 89 -19.38 22.54 35.02
C HIS A 89 -19.03 21.59 36.17
N ARG A 90 -19.64 20.40 36.19
CA ARG A 90 -19.35 19.37 37.20
C ARG A 90 -17.89 18.91 37.14
N TYR A 91 -17.36 18.74 35.93
CA TYR A 91 -15.96 18.39 35.70
C TYR A 91 -15.00 19.47 36.22
N LEU A 92 -15.24 20.75 35.89
CA LEU A 92 -14.41 21.86 36.34
C LEU A 92 -14.44 21.98 37.87
N LYS A 93 -15.61 21.81 38.49
CA LYS A 93 -15.77 21.82 39.95
C LYS A 93 -14.90 20.74 40.61
N GLU A 94 -15.01 19.49 40.19
CA GLU A 94 -14.21 18.38 40.73
C GLU A 94 -12.70 18.52 40.44
N MET A 95 -12.34 19.21 39.34
CA MET A 95 -10.95 19.50 39.01
C MET A 95 -10.36 20.68 39.78
N GLY A 96 -11.19 21.51 40.42
CA GLY A 96 -10.79 22.73 41.16
C GLY A 96 -10.81 24.02 40.33
N TYR A 97 -11.34 23.98 39.11
CA TYR A 97 -11.37 25.09 38.15
C TYR A 97 -12.70 25.85 38.11
N ARG A 98 -13.51 25.75 39.17
CA ARG A 98 -14.83 26.40 39.26
C ARG A 98 -15.13 26.92 40.65
N GLU A 99 -14.10 27.44 41.32
CA GLU A 99 -14.28 28.20 42.57
C GLU A 99 -15.02 29.52 42.28
N PRO A 100 -15.81 30.06 43.22
CA PRO A 100 -16.50 31.34 43.03
C PRO A 100 -15.53 32.46 42.69
N GLY A 101 -15.77 33.18 41.58
CA GLY A 101 -14.88 34.23 41.08
C GLY A 101 -13.81 33.76 40.08
N GLN A 102 -13.78 32.48 39.71
CA GLN A 102 -12.88 31.96 38.68
C GLN A 102 -13.34 32.43 37.27
N PRO A 103 -12.49 33.10 36.46
CA PRO A 103 -12.84 33.51 35.11
C PRO A 103 -12.97 32.29 34.21
N LEU A 104 -14.05 32.21 33.44
CA LEU A 104 -14.37 31.04 32.64
C LEU A 104 -14.93 31.43 31.27
N LEU A 105 -14.38 30.81 30.23
CA LEU A 105 -14.90 30.87 28.86
C LEU A 105 -15.20 29.45 28.39
N ILE A 106 -16.41 29.22 27.86
CA ILE A 106 -16.82 27.94 27.28
C ILE A 106 -17.33 28.16 25.86
N TYR A 107 -16.74 27.44 24.91
CA TYR A 107 -17.08 27.48 23.49
C TYR A 107 -17.60 26.13 23.03
N SER A 108 -18.71 26.12 22.29
CA SER A 108 -19.15 24.96 21.52
C SER A 108 -18.54 25.00 20.13
N HIS A 109 -17.93 23.92 19.65
CA HIS A 109 -17.35 23.85 18.31
C HIS A 109 -18.21 22.94 17.41
N HIS A 110 -18.47 23.40 16.20
CA HIS A 110 -19.37 22.77 15.22
C HIS A 110 -18.61 22.22 14.00
N ASP A 111 -17.28 22.19 14.06
CA ASP A 111 -16.39 21.83 12.95
C ASP A 111 -15.98 20.35 12.94
N THR A 112 -16.55 19.53 13.82
CA THR A 112 -16.33 18.07 13.83
C THR A 112 -17.64 17.30 14.02
N ASP A 113 -17.67 16.03 13.63
CA ASP A 113 -18.84 15.13 13.79
C ASP A 113 -19.20 14.78 15.25
N ASN A 114 -18.40 15.25 16.21
CA ASN A 114 -18.62 15.03 17.64
C ASN A 114 -18.96 16.36 18.31
N ALA A 115 -20.02 16.38 19.12
CA ALA A 115 -20.27 17.51 20.01
C ALA A 115 -19.11 17.64 21.01
N HIS A 116 -18.50 18.82 21.04
CA HIS A 116 -17.39 19.10 21.93
C HIS A 116 -17.35 20.58 22.35
N LEU A 117 -16.88 20.78 23.59
CA LEU A 117 -16.69 22.09 24.19
C LEU A 117 -15.20 22.38 24.38
N HIS A 118 -14.77 23.59 24.08
CA HIS A 118 -13.47 24.11 24.48
C HIS A 118 -13.64 25.08 25.64
N ILE A 119 -12.86 24.87 26.70
CA ILE A 119 -12.95 25.63 27.94
C ILE A 119 -11.62 26.29 28.22
N VAL A 120 -11.63 27.60 28.48
CA VAL A 120 -10.44 28.38 28.83
C VAL A 120 -10.64 29.05 30.20
N THR A 121 -9.69 28.84 31.11
CA THR A 121 -9.63 29.49 32.44
C THR A 121 -8.16 29.62 32.89
N SER A 122 -7.93 30.12 34.10
CA SER A 122 -6.61 30.22 34.73
C SER A 122 -6.31 29.05 35.68
N ARG A 123 -5.02 28.74 35.84
CA ARG A 123 -4.45 27.89 36.90
C ARG A 123 -4.21 28.63 38.22
N VAL A 124 -4.51 29.93 38.24
CA VAL A 124 -4.59 30.75 39.45
C VAL A 124 -6.02 30.68 39.95
N ALA A 125 -6.18 30.36 41.24
CA ALA A 125 -7.47 30.38 41.92
C ALA A 125 -7.87 31.83 42.29
N PRO A 126 -9.13 32.09 42.67
CA PRO A 126 -9.62 33.45 42.96
C PRO A 126 -8.90 34.14 44.12
N ASP A 127 -8.33 33.40 45.07
CA ASP A 127 -7.52 33.92 46.18
C ASP A 127 -6.00 34.06 45.84
N GLY A 128 -5.62 33.77 44.60
CA GLY A 128 -4.26 33.82 44.10
C GLY A 128 -3.44 32.54 44.31
N HIS A 129 -3.93 31.49 44.98
CA HIS A 129 -3.18 30.25 45.10
C HIS A 129 -3.12 29.49 43.77
N LYS A 130 -2.14 28.57 43.63
CA LYS A 130 -2.01 27.73 42.43
C LYS A 130 -2.95 26.53 42.54
N ILE A 131 -3.90 26.42 41.61
CA ILE A 131 -4.76 25.23 41.50
C ILE A 131 -3.88 24.00 41.28
N GLN A 132 -4.20 22.89 41.95
CA GLN A 132 -3.42 21.66 41.87
C GLN A 132 -3.28 21.21 40.41
N HIS A 133 -2.08 21.33 39.85
CA HIS A 133 -1.80 20.97 38.46
C HIS A 133 -1.04 19.63 38.31
N ASP A 134 -0.69 18.99 39.43
CA ASP A 134 0.10 17.77 39.40
C ASP A 134 -0.74 16.62 38.85
N HIS A 135 -0.19 15.91 37.86
CA HIS A 135 -0.84 14.78 37.21
C HIS A 135 -2.26 15.11 36.69
N GLU A 136 -2.52 16.34 36.24
CA GLU A 136 -3.82 16.84 35.78
C GLU A 136 -4.57 15.87 34.86
N ARG A 137 -3.87 15.29 33.87
CA ARG A 137 -4.47 14.32 32.94
C ARG A 137 -4.98 13.07 33.66
N ARG A 138 -4.24 12.59 34.66
CA ARG A 138 -4.61 11.42 35.47
C ARG A 138 -5.75 11.75 36.43
N ARG A 139 -5.82 12.97 36.98
CA ARG A 139 -6.93 13.44 37.83
C ARG A 139 -8.21 13.63 37.01
N SER A 140 -8.10 14.31 35.88
CA SER A 140 -9.18 14.50 34.89
C SER A 140 -9.85 13.19 34.54
N GLN A 141 -9.06 12.14 34.30
CA GLN A 141 -9.64 10.85 33.96
C GLN A 141 -10.49 10.24 35.09
N VAL A 142 -10.06 10.35 36.35
CA VAL A 142 -10.83 9.87 37.51
C VAL A 142 -12.12 10.64 37.68
N VAL A 143 -12.06 11.96 37.50
CA VAL A 143 -13.23 12.82 37.59
C VAL A 143 -14.26 12.39 36.54
N ILE A 144 -13.84 12.18 35.28
CA ILE A 144 -14.74 11.70 34.23
C ILE A 144 -15.36 10.34 34.59
N ASP A 145 -14.55 9.38 35.05
CA ASP A 145 -15.04 8.04 35.39
C ASP A 145 -16.08 8.09 36.53
N ARG A 146 -15.81 8.91 37.55
CA ARG A 146 -16.72 9.16 38.67
C ARG A 146 -18.02 9.81 38.19
N LEU A 147 -17.94 10.86 37.37
CA LEU A 147 -19.11 11.61 36.89
C LEU A 147 -20.00 10.78 35.97
N LEU A 148 -19.42 9.85 35.21
CA LEU A 148 -20.15 8.93 34.34
C LEU A 148 -20.58 7.63 35.04
N GLY A 149 -20.24 7.45 36.32
CA GLY A 149 -20.52 6.20 37.04
C GLY A 149 -19.84 4.96 36.44
N THR A 150 -18.72 5.14 35.75
CA THR A 150 -18.01 4.03 35.08
C THR A 150 -17.08 3.34 36.07
N ASP A 151 -17.38 2.11 36.49
CA ASP A 151 -16.42 1.27 37.19
C ASP A 151 -15.44 0.64 36.18
N ARG A 152 -14.30 1.32 35.99
CA ARG A 152 -13.23 0.83 35.12
C ARG A 152 -12.66 -0.50 35.56
N THR A 153 -12.67 -0.79 36.86
CA THR A 153 -12.16 -2.05 37.38
C THR A 153 -13.06 -3.18 36.93
N GLN A 154 -14.37 -3.01 37.10
CA GLN A 154 -15.37 -3.97 36.63
C GLN A 154 -15.30 -4.15 35.11
N LYS A 155 -15.21 -3.06 34.35
CA LYS A 155 -15.07 -3.12 32.89
C LYS A 155 -13.78 -3.85 32.46
N THR A 156 -12.65 -3.53 33.10
CA THR A 156 -11.37 -4.18 32.82
C THR A 156 -11.48 -5.68 33.09
N GLU A 157 -12.20 -6.08 34.15
CA GLU A 157 -12.43 -7.50 34.45
C GLU A 157 -13.26 -8.18 33.37
N GLN A 158 -14.36 -7.56 32.95
CA GLN A 158 -15.23 -8.08 31.89
C GLN A 158 -14.47 -8.22 30.57
N ASP A 159 -13.70 -7.20 30.18
CA ASP A 159 -12.90 -7.22 28.95
C ASP A 159 -11.78 -8.27 29.03
N LEU A 160 -11.15 -8.43 30.21
CA LEU A 160 -10.17 -9.48 30.44
C LEU A 160 -10.79 -10.87 30.31
N GLU A 161 -11.95 -11.13 30.93
CA GLU A 161 -12.65 -12.40 30.79
C GLU A 161 -13.06 -12.66 29.33
N ALA A 162 -13.51 -11.63 28.62
CA ALA A 162 -13.78 -11.72 27.18
C ALA A 162 -12.52 -12.04 26.37
N ALA A 163 -11.36 -11.45 26.73
CA ALA A 163 -10.09 -11.71 26.07
C ALA A 163 -9.61 -13.15 26.29
N LYS A 164 -9.82 -13.73 27.48
CA LYS A 164 -9.49 -15.14 27.80
C LYS A 164 -10.24 -16.15 26.91
N GLN A 165 -11.39 -15.77 26.36
CA GLN A 165 -12.14 -16.61 25.43
C GLN A 165 -11.46 -16.74 24.05
N TYR A 166 -10.54 -15.83 23.70
CA TYR A 166 -9.83 -15.91 22.44
C TYR A 166 -8.81 -17.05 22.41
N ARG A 167 -8.60 -17.61 21.23
CA ARG A 167 -7.54 -18.56 20.94
C ARG A 167 -6.28 -17.80 20.52
N PHE A 168 -5.33 -17.70 21.44
CA PHE A 168 -3.98 -17.18 21.23
C PHE A 168 -2.92 -18.17 21.72
N ALA A 169 -1.72 -18.08 21.16
CA ALA A 169 -0.59 -18.99 21.38
C ALA A 169 0.65 -18.30 21.98
N SER A 170 0.57 -16.99 22.23
CA SER A 170 1.69 -16.22 22.79
C SER A 170 1.20 -14.95 23.48
N PHE A 171 2.07 -14.38 24.32
CA PHE A 171 1.80 -13.10 24.97
C PHE A 171 1.59 -11.96 23.96
N ALA A 172 2.31 -11.96 22.84
CA ALA A 172 2.12 -10.95 21.79
C ALA A 172 0.71 -10.99 21.19
N GLN A 173 0.14 -12.19 21.03
CA GLN A 173 -1.24 -12.36 20.56
C GLN A 173 -2.26 -11.95 21.63
N PHE A 174 -2.05 -12.30 22.90
CA PHE A 174 -2.88 -11.81 24.01
C PHE A 174 -2.87 -10.26 24.08
N LYS A 175 -1.68 -9.68 24.00
CA LYS A 175 -1.48 -8.23 23.94
C LYS A 175 -2.22 -7.59 22.75
N ALA A 176 -2.24 -8.25 21.59
CA ALA A 176 -2.99 -7.76 20.43
C ALA A 176 -4.50 -7.72 20.71
N VAL A 177 -5.07 -8.78 21.32
CA VAL A 177 -6.49 -8.84 21.71
C VAL A 177 -6.83 -7.71 22.68
N MET A 178 -6.08 -7.58 23.76
CA MET A 178 -6.29 -6.51 24.74
C MET A 178 -6.11 -5.11 24.11
N GLY A 179 -5.14 -4.97 23.20
CA GLY A 179 -4.93 -3.76 22.42
C GLY A 179 -6.12 -3.37 21.56
N SER A 180 -6.78 -4.34 20.94
CA SER A 180 -7.98 -4.10 20.13
C SER A 180 -9.20 -3.69 20.96
N MET A 181 -9.18 -3.98 22.26
CA MET A 181 -10.14 -3.52 23.27
C MET A 181 -9.74 -2.16 23.91
N GLY A 182 -8.62 -1.55 23.48
CA GLY A 182 -8.18 -0.23 23.95
C GLY A 182 -7.29 -0.26 25.20
N TYR A 183 -6.66 -1.40 25.50
CA TYR A 183 -5.72 -1.54 26.62
C TYR A 183 -4.26 -1.57 26.17
N GLU A 184 -3.38 -0.96 26.94
CA GLU A 184 -1.94 -1.11 26.84
C GLU A 184 -1.49 -2.24 27.77
N VAL A 185 -0.85 -3.28 27.23
CA VAL A 185 -0.40 -4.44 28.01
C VAL A 185 1.11 -4.64 27.88
N PHE A 186 1.78 -4.88 29.01
CA PHE A 186 3.23 -5.12 29.07
C PHE A 186 3.60 -6.09 30.19
N GLN A 187 4.77 -6.72 30.06
CA GLN A 187 5.37 -7.62 31.05
C GLN A 187 6.48 -6.91 31.79
N LYS A 188 6.56 -7.11 33.11
CA LYS A 188 7.67 -6.66 33.95
C LYS A 188 7.73 -7.52 35.21
N ASP A 189 8.93 -7.93 35.63
CA ASP A 189 9.18 -8.67 36.88
C ASP A 189 8.26 -9.89 37.07
N GLY A 190 8.10 -10.72 36.03
CA GLY A 190 7.24 -11.93 36.06
C GLY A 190 5.73 -11.66 36.12
N ASN A 191 5.31 -10.40 35.94
CA ASN A 191 3.92 -9.97 35.98
C ASN A 191 3.49 -9.33 34.66
N VAL A 192 2.20 -9.45 34.35
CA VAL A 192 1.51 -8.76 33.27
C VAL A 192 0.71 -7.60 33.85
N PHE A 193 0.87 -6.43 33.25
CA PHE A 193 0.19 -5.20 33.63
C PHE A 193 -0.76 -4.78 32.51
N ILE A 194 -2.02 -4.54 32.87
CA ILE A 194 -3.06 -4.03 31.97
C ILE A 194 -3.29 -2.57 32.34
N LYS A 195 -3.08 -1.68 31.38
CA LYS A 195 -3.13 -0.22 31.56
C LYS A 195 -4.14 0.41 30.61
N GLN A 196 -4.90 1.37 31.13
CA GLN A 196 -5.83 2.18 30.34
C GLN A 196 -5.86 3.60 30.91
N GLY A 197 -5.82 4.62 30.05
CA GLY A 197 -5.85 6.03 30.48
C GLY A 197 -4.68 6.43 31.40
N GLY A 198 -3.50 5.84 31.22
CA GLY A 198 -2.31 6.17 32.02
C GLY A 198 -2.26 5.55 33.41
N ARG A 199 -3.20 4.65 33.75
CA ARG A 199 -3.26 3.92 35.04
C ARG A 199 -3.23 2.42 34.81
N ILE A 200 -2.52 1.73 35.71
CA ILE A 200 -2.58 0.27 35.79
C ILE A 200 -3.94 -0.08 36.38
N GLN A 201 -4.73 -0.82 35.62
CA GLN A 201 -6.06 -1.29 36.03
C GLN A 201 -5.98 -2.66 36.70
N LYS A 202 -5.08 -3.53 36.21
CA LYS A 202 -4.90 -4.88 36.75
C LYS A 202 -3.44 -5.33 36.66
N LYS A 203 -3.01 -6.10 37.66
CA LYS A 203 -1.73 -6.83 37.72
C LYS A 203 -2.05 -8.32 37.85
N LEU A 204 -1.39 -9.14 37.03
CA LEU A 204 -1.57 -10.59 37.01
C LEU A 204 -0.20 -11.28 36.93
N PRO A 205 -0.01 -12.45 37.55
CA PRO A 205 1.13 -13.31 37.26
C PRO A 205 1.22 -13.68 35.79
N GLN A 206 2.42 -13.67 35.21
CA GLN A 206 2.62 -14.07 33.81
C GLN A 206 2.17 -15.51 33.54
N ALA A 207 2.39 -16.41 34.49
CA ALA A 207 2.01 -17.81 34.40
C ALA A 207 0.50 -18.01 34.16
N GLU A 208 -0.36 -17.14 34.69
CA GLU A 208 -1.81 -17.22 34.47
C GLU A 208 -2.18 -16.98 33.00
N ILE A 209 -1.48 -16.07 32.33
CA ILE A 209 -1.71 -15.79 30.91
C ILE A 209 -1.11 -16.88 30.03
N GLU A 210 0.05 -17.41 30.39
CA GLU A 210 0.71 -18.49 29.65
C GLU A 210 -0.07 -19.80 29.72
N ALA A 211 -0.74 -20.08 30.84
CA ALA A 211 -1.63 -21.22 30.98
C ALA A 211 -2.82 -21.19 30.00
N LEU A 212 -3.16 -20.02 29.46
CA LEU A 212 -4.24 -19.86 28.46
C LEU A 212 -3.78 -20.11 27.03
N PHE A 213 -2.48 -20.33 26.79
CA PHE A 213 -1.96 -20.53 25.44
C PHE A 213 -2.50 -21.82 24.83
N LYS A 214 -3.13 -21.66 23.67
CA LYS A 214 -3.69 -22.75 22.89
C LYS A 214 -2.82 -23.00 21.67
N LYS A 215 -2.78 -24.24 21.20
CA LYS A 215 -2.04 -24.63 19.99
C LYS A 215 -2.45 -23.76 18.80
N GLY A 216 -1.47 -23.34 18.00
CA GLY A 216 -1.65 -22.34 16.95
C GLY A 216 -2.76 -22.68 15.95
N TYR A 217 -3.52 -21.67 15.56
CA TYR A 217 -4.59 -21.73 14.55
C TYR A 217 -4.10 -22.33 13.22
N GLN A 218 -4.80 -23.30 12.63
CA GLN A 218 -4.41 -23.96 11.38
C GLN A 218 -5.54 -24.06 10.34
N ASP A 219 -6.52 -23.15 10.37
CA ASP A 219 -7.54 -23.16 9.33
C ASP A 219 -7.03 -22.50 8.05
N LYS A 220 -6.60 -23.34 7.10
CA LYS A 220 -6.15 -22.89 5.79
C LYS A 220 -7.28 -22.27 4.96
N ALA A 221 -8.53 -22.70 5.14
CA ALA A 221 -9.66 -22.17 4.38
C ALA A 221 -9.98 -20.75 4.82
N ARG A 222 -10.06 -20.50 6.13
CA ARG A 222 -10.25 -19.15 6.67
C ARG A 222 -9.09 -18.22 6.33
N ASN A 223 -7.83 -18.71 6.35
CA ASN A 223 -6.69 -17.90 5.92
C ASN A 223 -6.80 -17.47 4.45
N ARG A 224 -7.27 -18.34 3.54
CA ARG A 224 -7.51 -17.95 2.14
C ARG A 224 -8.60 -16.90 2.00
N GLN A 225 -9.67 -17.02 2.79
CA GLN A 225 -10.76 -16.05 2.83
C GLN A 225 -10.28 -14.68 3.33
N LEU A 226 -9.56 -14.64 4.45
CA LEU A 226 -8.96 -13.42 5.00
C LEU A 226 -7.97 -12.79 4.02
N ARG A 227 -7.16 -13.60 3.32
CA ARG A 227 -6.27 -13.12 2.26
C ARG A 227 -7.05 -12.41 1.15
N ALA A 228 -8.16 -12.99 0.69
CA ALA A 228 -9.00 -12.38 -0.34
C ALA A 228 -9.61 -11.05 0.14
N TYR A 229 -10.08 -10.97 1.39
CA TYR A 229 -10.58 -9.73 1.98
C TYR A 229 -9.50 -8.66 2.06
N LEU A 230 -8.33 -8.99 2.61
CA LEU A 230 -7.22 -8.05 2.73
C LEU A 230 -6.78 -7.51 1.36
N LYS A 231 -6.63 -8.37 0.34
CA LYS A 231 -6.28 -7.91 -1.02
C LYS A 231 -7.33 -6.97 -1.60
N LYS A 232 -8.60 -7.37 -1.55
CA LYS A 232 -9.71 -6.59 -2.11
C LYS A 232 -9.78 -5.20 -1.50
N TYR A 233 -9.69 -5.10 -0.16
CA TYR A 233 -9.85 -3.81 0.52
C TYR A 233 -8.57 -2.98 0.48
N ARG A 234 -7.38 -3.59 0.53
CA ARG A 234 -6.12 -2.86 0.30
C ARG A 234 -6.11 -2.13 -1.04
N ASP A 235 -6.65 -2.74 -2.09
CA ASP A 235 -6.65 -2.15 -3.44
C ASP A 235 -7.65 -0.99 -3.59
N VAL A 236 -8.53 -0.77 -2.60
CA VAL A 236 -9.54 0.29 -2.59
C VAL A 236 -9.25 1.35 -1.54
N CYS A 237 -8.65 0.97 -0.40
CA CYS A 237 -8.27 1.87 0.67
C CYS A 237 -7.03 2.69 0.30
N ALA A 238 -6.98 3.94 0.76
CA ALA A 238 -5.84 4.82 0.55
C ALA A 238 -4.64 4.49 1.45
N ASN A 239 -4.89 3.90 2.63
CA ASN A 239 -3.86 3.60 3.62
C ASN A 239 -4.27 2.48 4.58
N LYS A 240 -3.36 2.13 5.49
CA LYS A 240 -3.56 1.03 6.45
C LYS A 240 -4.60 1.35 7.52
N GLU A 241 -4.75 2.62 7.91
CA GLU A 241 -5.74 3.04 8.90
C GLU A 241 -7.16 2.84 8.35
N GLU A 242 -7.39 3.19 7.09
CA GLU A 242 -8.65 2.92 6.39
C GLU A 242 -8.90 1.42 6.24
N LEU A 243 -7.87 0.65 5.86
CA LEU A 243 -7.97 -0.81 5.78
C LEU A 243 -8.34 -1.45 7.13
N GLN A 244 -7.76 -0.97 8.24
CA GLN A 244 -8.14 -1.42 9.59
C GLN A 244 -9.62 -1.20 9.86
N LYS A 245 -10.14 0.00 9.52
CA LYS A 245 -11.55 0.35 9.72
C LYS A 245 -12.47 -0.53 8.88
N GLU A 246 -12.16 -0.70 7.59
CA GLU A 246 -12.96 -1.52 6.68
C GLU A 246 -12.95 -3.00 7.06
N MET A 247 -11.80 -3.54 7.47
CA MET A 247 -11.69 -4.93 7.93
C MET A 247 -12.51 -5.19 9.21
N LYS A 248 -12.46 -4.25 10.16
CA LYS A 248 -13.25 -4.34 11.40
C LYS A 248 -14.74 -4.23 11.11
N LYS A 249 -15.14 -3.22 10.33
CA LYS A 249 -16.54 -2.91 10.00
C LYS A 249 -17.22 -4.02 9.21
N ASN A 250 -16.58 -4.52 8.16
CA ASN A 250 -17.22 -5.44 7.22
C ASN A 250 -17.06 -6.91 7.61
N PHE A 251 -16.02 -7.25 8.36
CA PHE A 251 -15.68 -8.65 8.66
C PHE A 251 -15.55 -8.97 10.15
N GLY A 252 -15.63 -7.96 11.02
CA GLY A 252 -15.35 -8.16 12.45
C GLY A 252 -13.91 -8.63 12.68
N VAL A 253 -12.96 -8.14 11.88
CA VAL A 253 -11.55 -8.50 11.99
C VAL A 253 -10.71 -7.26 12.27
N ASP A 254 -10.14 -7.19 13.47
CA ASP A 254 -9.16 -6.16 13.80
C ASP A 254 -7.79 -6.52 13.20
N VAL A 255 -7.20 -5.58 12.45
CA VAL A 255 -5.82 -5.69 11.93
C VAL A 255 -4.89 -4.92 12.85
N VAL A 256 -4.00 -5.62 13.57
CA VAL A 256 -3.09 -5.01 14.56
C VAL A 256 -1.68 -5.05 14.03
N PHE A 257 -1.11 -3.88 13.72
CA PHE A 257 0.26 -3.74 13.24
C PHE A 257 1.29 -3.67 14.39
N PHE A 258 2.48 -4.22 14.15
CA PHE A 258 3.62 -4.16 15.08
C PHE A 258 4.84 -3.54 14.40
N GLY A 259 5.63 -2.80 15.18
CA GLY A 259 6.84 -2.13 14.71
C GLY A 259 6.73 -0.62 14.80
N LYS A 260 7.46 0.07 13.93
CA LYS A 260 7.44 1.54 13.87
C LYS A 260 6.09 2.01 13.33
N LYS A 261 5.62 3.18 13.82
CA LYS A 261 4.34 3.77 13.41
C LYS A 261 4.21 3.85 11.89
N ASP A 262 5.26 4.26 11.19
CA ASP A 262 5.19 4.47 9.73
C ASP A 262 5.57 3.21 8.93
N LYS A 263 6.43 2.37 9.50
CA LYS A 263 6.96 1.15 8.86
C LYS A 263 6.80 -0.06 9.78
N PRO A 264 5.59 -0.64 9.86
CA PRO A 264 5.38 -1.86 10.61
C PRO A 264 6.10 -3.02 9.91
N TYR A 265 6.65 -3.95 10.70
CA TYR A 265 7.34 -5.14 10.19
C TYR A 265 6.45 -6.40 10.25
N GLY A 266 5.32 -6.33 10.93
CA GLY A 266 4.37 -7.43 11.04
C GLY A 266 2.98 -6.96 11.44
N TYR A 267 2.01 -7.86 11.32
CA TYR A 267 0.65 -7.63 11.79
C TYR A 267 0.00 -8.94 12.27
N MET A 268 -1.09 -8.80 13.02
CA MET A 268 -1.97 -9.88 13.46
C MET A 268 -3.40 -9.56 13.06
N LEU A 269 -4.19 -10.59 12.82
CA LEU A 269 -5.63 -10.50 12.59
C LEU A 269 -6.34 -11.07 13.82
N ILE A 270 -7.25 -10.29 14.39
CA ILE A 270 -8.10 -10.72 15.49
C ILE A 270 -9.48 -10.94 14.90
N ASP A 271 -9.81 -12.20 14.67
CA ASP A 271 -11.11 -12.61 14.15
C ASP A 271 -12.09 -12.72 15.32
N HIS A 272 -12.97 -11.73 15.46
CA HIS A 272 -13.92 -11.66 16.58
C HIS A 272 -15.04 -12.69 16.48
N ALA A 273 -15.40 -13.12 15.25
CA ALA A 273 -16.42 -14.13 15.03
C ALA A 273 -15.94 -15.51 15.48
N ASN A 274 -14.70 -15.87 15.11
CA ASN A 274 -14.09 -17.15 15.49
C ASN A 274 -13.35 -17.09 16.83
N LYS A 275 -13.23 -15.91 17.45
CA LYS A 275 -12.43 -15.65 18.66
C LYS A 275 -11.01 -16.16 18.51
N THR A 276 -10.33 -15.86 17.40
CA THR A 276 -8.98 -16.37 17.12
C THR A 276 -8.01 -15.28 16.69
N VAL A 277 -6.75 -15.42 17.13
CA VAL A 277 -5.66 -14.53 16.69
C VAL A 277 -4.78 -15.25 15.66
N ILE A 278 -4.54 -14.59 14.53
CA ILE A 278 -3.81 -15.15 13.39
C ILE A 278 -2.60 -14.28 13.09
N HIS A 279 -1.42 -14.89 12.97
CA HIS A 279 -0.24 -14.19 12.49
C HIS A 279 -0.40 -13.80 11.02
N GLY A 280 -0.28 -12.50 10.73
CA GLY A 280 -0.53 -11.93 9.40
C GLY A 280 0.34 -12.51 8.29
N ALA A 281 1.62 -12.81 8.59
CA ALA A 281 2.53 -13.44 7.63
C ALA A 281 2.04 -14.79 7.08
N ARG A 282 1.11 -15.47 7.77
CA ARG A 282 0.49 -16.73 7.31
C ARG A 282 -0.69 -16.52 6.36
N VAL A 283 -1.09 -15.26 6.15
CA VAL A 283 -2.25 -14.85 5.34
C VAL A 283 -1.77 -14.06 4.13
N LEU A 284 -1.07 -12.95 4.38
CA LEU A 284 -0.54 -12.06 3.35
C LEU A 284 0.79 -11.45 3.84
N ALA A 285 1.81 -11.41 2.97
CA ALA A 285 3.08 -10.76 3.31
C ALA A 285 2.85 -9.28 3.64
N ILE A 286 3.62 -8.71 4.57
CA ILE A 286 3.35 -7.34 5.02
C ILE A 286 3.65 -6.31 3.93
N GLU A 287 4.68 -6.54 3.12
CA GLU A 287 5.04 -5.72 1.97
C GLU A 287 3.89 -5.71 0.95
N GLU A 288 3.26 -6.87 0.75
CA GLU A 288 2.09 -7.02 -0.12
C GLU A 288 0.85 -6.37 0.49
N LEU A 289 0.67 -6.43 1.82
CA LEU A 289 -0.46 -5.80 2.52
C LEU A 289 -0.37 -4.26 2.50
N LEU A 290 0.82 -3.70 2.60
CA LEU A 290 1.05 -2.25 2.68
C LEU A 290 1.21 -1.57 1.32
N ASP A 291 1.15 -2.32 0.22
CA ASP A 291 1.14 -1.75 -1.13
C ASP A 291 -0.28 -1.32 -1.52
N PHE A 292 -0.68 -0.11 -1.11
CA PHE A 292 -1.98 0.51 -1.46
C PHE A 292 -2.04 1.04 -2.91
N ALA A 293 -1.13 0.60 -3.78
CA ALA A 293 -1.22 0.93 -5.19
C ALA A 293 -2.42 0.25 -5.84
N THR A 294 -3.16 0.98 -6.67
CA THR A 294 -4.21 0.38 -7.49
C THR A 294 -3.62 -0.63 -8.48
N PRO A 295 -4.41 -1.59 -8.99
CA PRO A 295 -3.93 -2.51 -10.02
C PRO A 295 -3.28 -1.79 -11.21
N GLU A 296 -3.86 -0.68 -11.67
CA GLU A 296 -3.33 0.15 -12.75
C GLU A 296 -1.95 0.72 -12.40
N GLN A 297 -1.83 1.34 -11.23
CA GLN A 297 -0.56 1.89 -10.73
C GLN A 297 0.51 0.80 -10.57
N ARG A 298 0.13 -0.42 -10.19
CA ARG A 298 1.06 -1.54 -10.12
C ARG A 298 1.56 -1.95 -11.49
N PHE A 299 0.67 -2.08 -12.48
CA PHE A 299 1.08 -2.35 -13.84
C PHE A 299 1.97 -1.23 -14.39
N ASP A 300 1.68 0.05 -14.08
CA ASP A 300 2.51 1.19 -14.46
C ASP A 300 3.91 1.09 -13.87
N ARG A 301 4.04 0.73 -12.60
CA ARG A 301 5.34 0.49 -11.95
C ARG A 301 6.11 -0.66 -12.59
N ILE A 302 5.42 -1.77 -12.93
CA ILE A 302 6.05 -2.92 -13.59
C ILE A 302 6.57 -2.52 -14.97
N GLU A 303 5.76 -1.80 -15.74
CA GLU A 303 6.12 -1.33 -17.07
C GLU A 303 7.29 -0.34 -17.04
N ALA A 304 7.23 0.66 -16.15
CA ALA A 304 8.34 1.61 -15.94
C ALA A 304 9.64 0.91 -15.51
N PHE A 305 9.53 -0.13 -14.67
CA PHE A 305 10.69 -0.95 -14.28
C PHE A 305 11.27 -1.72 -15.48
N ILE A 306 10.43 -2.28 -16.35
CA ILE A 306 10.87 -2.96 -17.58
C ILE A 306 11.58 -1.96 -18.50
N GLU A 307 11.00 -0.78 -18.70
CA GLU A 307 11.61 0.28 -19.52
C GLU A 307 12.95 0.74 -18.95
N GLN A 308 13.08 0.85 -17.63
CA GLN A 308 14.34 1.14 -16.97
C GLN A 308 15.40 0.04 -17.23
N LEU A 309 15.02 -1.23 -17.15
CA LEU A 309 15.92 -2.35 -17.47
C LEU A 309 16.39 -2.30 -18.93
N LEU A 310 15.47 -2.04 -19.86
CA LEU A 310 15.78 -1.89 -21.28
C LEU A 310 16.66 -0.67 -21.57
N LYS A 311 16.48 0.42 -20.83
CA LYS A 311 17.34 1.61 -20.93
C LYS A 311 18.76 1.34 -20.43
N LEU A 312 18.91 0.58 -19.35
CA LEU A 312 20.21 0.20 -18.79
C LEU A 312 20.94 -0.80 -19.68
N ASN A 313 20.22 -1.78 -20.23
CA ASN A 313 20.76 -2.74 -21.19
C ASN A 313 19.73 -2.96 -22.32
N PRO A 314 19.98 -2.41 -23.52
CA PRO A 314 19.05 -2.48 -24.64
C PRO A 314 18.87 -3.89 -25.21
N LYS A 315 19.66 -4.87 -24.76
CA LYS A 315 19.58 -6.28 -25.14
C LYS A 315 18.88 -7.16 -24.10
N THR A 316 18.39 -6.57 -22.99
CA THR A 316 17.73 -7.34 -21.93
C THR A 316 16.58 -8.18 -22.51
N THR A 317 16.63 -9.48 -22.26
CA THR A 317 15.70 -10.49 -22.77
C THR A 317 14.49 -10.68 -21.85
N GLN A 318 13.42 -11.30 -22.36
CA GLN A 318 12.25 -11.64 -21.54
C GLN A 318 12.63 -12.58 -20.37
N GLY A 319 13.62 -13.45 -20.56
CA GLY A 319 14.10 -14.37 -19.53
C GLY A 319 14.78 -13.64 -18.37
N GLU A 320 15.64 -12.66 -18.66
CA GLU A 320 16.30 -11.84 -17.64
C GLU A 320 15.30 -10.95 -16.90
N ILE A 321 14.34 -10.35 -17.63
CA ILE A 321 13.25 -9.58 -17.03
C ILE A 321 12.44 -10.47 -16.07
N PHE A 322 12.12 -11.71 -16.48
CA PHE A 322 11.41 -12.65 -15.62
C PHE A 322 12.18 -12.95 -14.33
N GLN A 323 13.50 -13.13 -14.38
CA GLN A 323 14.30 -13.34 -13.17
C GLN A 323 14.23 -12.17 -12.18
N LYS A 324 14.05 -10.94 -12.68
CA LYS A 324 13.87 -9.74 -11.84
C LYS A 324 12.45 -9.61 -11.30
N LEU A 325 11.44 -10.00 -12.07
CA LEU A 325 10.02 -9.87 -11.70
C LEU A 325 9.44 -11.03 -10.90
N LYS A 326 10.06 -12.22 -10.91
CA LYS A 326 9.51 -13.44 -10.29
C LYS A 326 9.14 -13.27 -8.80
N ASN A 327 9.93 -12.49 -8.04
CA ASN A 327 9.71 -12.26 -6.61
C ASN A 327 8.48 -11.36 -6.35
N GLN A 328 8.07 -10.60 -7.36
CA GLN A 328 6.87 -9.76 -7.33
C GLN A 328 5.65 -10.51 -7.91
N HIS A 329 5.76 -11.82 -8.19
CA HIS A 329 4.71 -12.62 -8.82
C HIS A 329 4.23 -12.06 -10.18
N ALA A 330 5.11 -11.33 -10.86
CA ALA A 330 4.87 -10.77 -12.20
C ALA A 330 5.70 -11.51 -13.26
N TYR A 331 5.14 -11.64 -14.46
CA TYR A 331 5.87 -12.15 -15.62
C TYR A 331 5.32 -11.58 -16.93
N ILE A 332 6.11 -11.66 -17.99
CA ILE A 332 5.71 -11.23 -19.33
C ILE A 332 5.58 -12.46 -20.22
N LYS A 333 4.51 -12.53 -21.01
CA LYS A 333 4.34 -13.56 -22.03
C LYS A 333 3.63 -12.96 -23.23
N LYS A 334 4.27 -13.07 -24.41
CA LYS A 334 3.74 -12.57 -25.69
C LYS A 334 3.33 -11.08 -25.64
N GLY A 335 4.18 -10.23 -25.05
CA GLY A 335 3.92 -8.79 -24.94
C GLY A 335 2.85 -8.40 -23.92
N VAL A 336 2.44 -9.31 -23.04
CA VAL A 336 1.44 -9.07 -21.99
C VAL A 336 2.08 -9.28 -20.62
N ILE A 337 1.92 -8.30 -19.72
CA ILE A 337 2.25 -8.42 -18.29
C ILE A 337 1.15 -9.22 -17.62
N TYR A 338 1.53 -10.20 -16.80
CA TYR A 338 0.66 -10.95 -15.90
C TYR A 338 1.09 -10.68 -14.46
N PHE A 339 0.15 -10.28 -13.62
CA PHE A 339 0.39 -10.01 -12.20
C PHE A 339 -0.87 -10.35 -11.39
N ASP A 340 -0.72 -11.17 -10.35
CA ASP A 340 -1.78 -11.55 -9.40
C ASP A 340 -3.12 -11.99 -10.04
N GLY A 341 -3.03 -12.75 -11.14
CA GLY A 341 -4.21 -13.26 -11.88
C GLY A 341 -4.84 -12.26 -12.85
N GLN A 342 -4.34 -11.03 -12.91
CA GLN A 342 -4.71 -10.01 -13.88
C GLN A 342 -3.67 -9.90 -14.99
N SER A 343 -4.03 -9.24 -16.09
CA SER A 343 -3.11 -9.03 -17.21
C SER A 343 -3.32 -7.70 -17.92
N ARG A 344 -2.23 -7.08 -18.37
CA ARG A 344 -2.24 -5.86 -19.17
C ARG A 344 -1.25 -5.97 -20.33
N PRO A 345 -1.62 -5.64 -21.57
CA PRO A 345 -0.66 -5.52 -22.67
C PRO A 345 0.42 -4.47 -22.33
N LEU A 346 1.66 -4.77 -22.69
CA LEU A 346 2.73 -3.75 -22.73
C LEU A 346 2.43 -2.75 -23.85
N SER A 347 3.07 -1.58 -23.78
CA SER A 347 3.17 -0.68 -24.92
C SER A 347 3.70 -1.45 -26.15
N PRO A 348 3.18 -1.17 -27.36
CA PRO A 348 3.63 -1.84 -28.57
C PRO A 348 5.15 -1.73 -28.79
N GLU A 349 5.74 -0.60 -28.40
CA GLU A 349 7.17 -0.33 -28.49
C GLU A 349 7.97 -1.24 -27.56
N THR A 350 7.64 -1.28 -26.27
CA THR A 350 8.32 -2.14 -25.27
C THR A 350 8.17 -3.61 -25.62
N ALA A 351 6.99 -4.05 -26.06
CA ALA A 351 6.76 -5.42 -26.50
C ALA A 351 7.64 -5.79 -27.72
N ALA A 352 7.74 -4.90 -28.71
CA ALA A 352 8.56 -5.11 -29.90
C ALA A 352 10.06 -5.17 -29.55
N VAL A 353 10.53 -4.32 -28.65
CA VAL A 353 11.92 -4.33 -28.17
C VAL A 353 12.26 -5.65 -27.50
N ILE A 354 11.40 -6.15 -26.60
CA ILE A 354 11.64 -7.44 -25.92
C ILE A 354 11.66 -8.60 -26.91
N ASP A 355 10.74 -8.62 -27.89
CA ASP A 355 10.72 -9.65 -28.93
C ASP A 355 11.98 -9.62 -29.81
N ARG A 356 12.42 -8.41 -30.22
CA ARG A 356 13.69 -8.20 -30.91
C ARG A 356 14.87 -8.73 -30.09
N ASN A 357 14.93 -8.43 -28.80
CA ASN A 357 16.02 -8.87 -27.92
C ASN A 357 16.06 -10.39 -27.75
N ASN A 358 14.89 -11.04 -27.65
CA ASN A 358 14.82 -12.51 -27.64
C ASN A 358 15.36 -13.12 -28.94
N ARG A 359 15.09 -12.48 -30.09
CA ARG A 359 15.63 -12.91 -31.40
C ARG A 359 17.14 -12.67 -31.49
N ILE A 360 17.63 -11.53 -31.03
CA ILE A 360 19.08 -11.24 -30.94
C ILE A 360 19.78 -12.30 -30.09
N SER A 361 19.26 -12.59 -28.89
CA SER A 361 19.80 -13.65 -28.03
C SER A 361 19.79 -15.03 -28.71
N TYR A 362 18.83 -15.30 -29.60
CA TYR A 362 18.81 -16.53 -30.40
C TYR A 362 19.84 -16.51 -31.54
N ILE A 363 20.02 -15.38 -32.22
CA ILE A 363 21.04 -15.18 -33.27
C ILE A 363 22.44 -15.41 -32.70
N GLU A 364 22.72 -14.90 -31.51
CA GLU A 364 24.04 -15.01 -30.89
C GLU A 364 24.45 -16.45 -30.56
N LYS A 365 23.49 -17.38 -30.43
CA LYS A 365 23.79 -18.81 -30.29
C LYS A 365 24.45 -19.42 -31.53
N PHE A 366 24.38 -18.75 -32.69
CA PHE A 366 25.06 -19.19 -33.90
C PHE A 366 26.56 -18.83 -33.91
N HIS A 367 27.02 -18.06 -32.92
CA HIS A 367 28.40 -17.58 -32.83
C HIS A 367 28.88 -16.90 -34.13
N PRO A 368 28.17 -15.87 -34.64
CA PRO A 368 28.56 -15.22 -35.89
C PRO A 368 29.93 -14.55 -35.73
N VAL A 369 30.87 -14.80 -36.63
CA VAL A 369 32.27 -14.32 -36.50
C VAL A 369 32.59 -13.09 -37.34
N ASN A 370 31.64 -12.65 -38.17
CA ASN A 370 31.80 -11.45 -38.99
C ASN A 370 30.45 -10.75 -39.24
N GLN A 371 30.53 -9.54 -39.79
CA GLN A 371 29.36 -8.69 -40.05
C GLN A 371 28.40 -9.30 -41.09
N ALA A 372 28.90 -10.03 -42.09
CA ALA A 372 28.07 -10.65 -43.13
C ALA A 372 27.19 -11.77 -42.55
N GLU A 373 27.74 -12.59 -41.64
CA GLU A 373 26.99 -13.61 -40.90
C GLU A 373 25.92 -12.98 -40.00
N VAL A 374 26.23 -11.88 -39.32
CA VAL A 374 25.26 -11.10 -38.52
C VAL A 374 24.11 -10.60 -39.40
N GLU A 375 24.40 -9.97 -40.53
CA GLU A 375 23.39 -9.41 -41.44
C GLU A 375 22.47 -10.49 -42.01
N LEU A 376 23.04 -11.63 -42.41
CA LEU A 376 22.28 -12.79 -42.85
C LEU A 376 21.32 -13.28 -41.76
N LEU A 377 21.82 -13.50 -40.54
CA LEU A 377 21.01 -14.01 -39.44
C LEU A 377 19.94 -13.00 -39.05
N CYS A 378 20.26 -11.71 -38.98
CA CYS A 378 19.28 -10.63 -38.77
C CYS A 378 18.17 -10.66 -39.83
N LYS A 379 18.48 -10.86 -41.11
CA LYS A 379 17.49 -11.00 -42.19
C LYS A 379 16.62 -12.25 -42.03
N VAL A 380 17.20 -13.37 -41.60
CA VAL A 380 16.48 -14.64 -41.35
C VAL A 380 15.51 -14.51 -40.18
N PHE A 381 15.94 -13.91 -39.07
CA PHE A 381 15.15 -13.76 -37.85
C PHE A 381 14.33 -12.46 -37.80
N LYS A 382 14.39 -11.62 -38.84
CA LYS A 382 13.68 -10.33 -38.94
C LYS A 382 14.04 -9.40 -37.79
N VAL A 383 15.33 -9.12 -37.65
CA VAL A 383 15.91 -8.16 -36.71
C VAL A 383 16.48 -7.00 -37.53
N ASP A 384 16.10 -5.78 -37.18
CA ASP A 384 16.45 -4.53 -37.87
C ASP A 384 17.62 -3.77 -37.21
N ARG A 385 18.22 -4.35 -36.16
CA ARG A 385 19.33 -3.78 -35.37
C ARG A 385 20.53 -4.72 -35.34
N PRO A 386 21.26 -4.89 -36.46
CA PRO A 386 22.46 -5.72 -36.52
C PRO A 386 23.58 -5.19 -35.60
N ASP A 387 23.60 -3.87 -35.34
CA ASP A 387 24.52 -3.20 -34.42
C ASP A 387 24.45 -3.71 -32.97
N LEU A 388 23.34 -4.36 -32.58
CA LEU A 388 23.16 -4.94 -31.24
C LEU A 388 23.60 -6.40 -31.13
N VAL A 389 23.92 -7.06 -32.25
CA VAL A 389 24.36 -8.46 -32.25
C VAL A 389 25.86 -8.52 -32.02
N ASN A 390 26.28 -9.30 -31.04
CA ASN A 390 27.70 -9.49 -30.75
C ASN A 390 28.35 -10.41 -31.79
N ILE A 391 29.47 -9.97 -32.34
CA ILE A 391 30.37 -10.82 -33.13
C ILE A 391 31.21 -11.66 -32.15
N SER A 392 31.27 -12.97 -32.41
CA SER A 392 32.00 -13.94 -31.61
C SER A 392 33.46 -14.03 -32.06
N THR A 393 34.37 -14.26 -31.12
CA THR A 393 35.79 -14.48 -31.40
C THR A 393 36.09 -15.91 -31.86
N GLU A 394 35.20 -16.85 -31.55
CA GLU A 394 35.34 -18.27 -31.86
C GLU A 394 34.03 -18.82 -32.43
N ARG A 395 34.13 -19.79 -33.35
CA ARG A 395 32.98 -20.55 -33.87
C ARG A 395 32.53 -21.58 -32.82
N SER A 396 31.30 -22.07 -32.98
CA SER A 396 30.77 -23.19 -32.18
C SER A 396 31.71 -24.40 -32.21
N SER A 397 31.87 -25.12 -31.09
CA SER A 397 32.71 -26.32 -31.01
C SER A 397 32.30 -27.43 -31.98
N LYS A 398 31.04 -27.41 -32.43
CA LYS A 398 30.49 -28.36 -33.41
C LYS A 398 30.74 -27.97 -34.87
N TYR A 399 31.29 -26.79 -35.12
CA TYR A 399 31.43 -26.23 -36.46
C TYR A 399 32.32 -27.10 -37.35
N ALA A 400 33.50 -27.48 -36.87
CA ALA A 400 34.46 -28.28 -37.65
C ALA A 400 33.88 -29.66 -38.04
N ASP A 401 33.23 -30.35 -37.08
CA ASP A 401 32.58 -31.63 -37.33
C ASP A 401 31.46 -31.50 -38.37
N ALA A 402 30.68 -30.43 -38.29
CA ALA A 402 29.64 -30.13 -39.26
C ALA A 402 30.21 -29.90 -40.67
N VAL A 403 31.27 -29.08 -40.80
CA VAL A 403 31.95 -28.83 -42.07
C VAL A 403 32.48 -30.13 -42.67
N ASN A 404 33.21 -30.94 -41.87
CA ASN A 404 33.73 -32.23 -42.30
C ASN A 404 32.63 -33.19 -42.78
N LYS A 405 31.51 -33.23 -42.05
CA LYS A 405 30.35 -34.05 -42.43
C LYS A 405 29.73 -33.59 -43.74
N LEU A 406 29.58 -32.27 -43.94
CA LEU A 406 29.07 -31.73 -45.19
C LEU A 406 30.03 -32.02 -46.36
N HIS A 407 31.35 -31.93 -46.17
CA HIS A 407 32.32 -32.32 -47.20
C HIS A 407 32.23 -33.81 -47.55
N GLY A 408 32.06 -34.69 -46.55
CA GLY A 408 31.86 -36.12 -46.77
C GLY A 408 30.66 -36.41 -47.67
N ILE A 409 29.52 -35.78 -47.39
CA ILE A 409 28.30 -35.88 -48.21
C ILE A 409 28.49 -35.26 -49.59
N PHE A 410 29.22 -34.16 -49.67
CA PHE A 410 29.40 -33.41 -50.91
C PHE A 410 30.32 -34.14 -51.90
N ASN A 411 31.33 -34.85 -51.39
CA ASN A 411 32.32 -35.58 -52.18
C ASN A 411 31.91 -37.02 -52.48
N ASP A 412 30.82 -37.52 -51.87
CA ASP A 412 30.28 -38.83 -52.16
C ASP A 412 29.68 -38.87 -53.60
N PRO A 413 30.23 -39.71 -54.51
CA PRO A 413 29.75 -39.82 -55.88
C PRO A 413 28.33 -40.39 -55.99
N GLU A 414 27.80 -41.06 -54.96
CA GLU A 414 26.42 -41.57 -54.94
C GLU A 414 25.39 -40.46 -54.66
N VAL A 415 25.82 -39.31 -54.11
CA VAL A 415 24.94 -38.20 -53.76
C VAL A 415 24.59 -37.37 -54.99
N LYS A 416 23.42 -37.68 -55.57
CA LYS A 416 22.87 -36.98 -56.75
C LYS A 416 22.44 -35.53 -56.47
N SER A 417 22.12 -35.19 -55.22
CA SER A 417 21.71 -33.83 -54.84
C SER A 417 22.26 -33.47 -53.46
N PRO A 418 23.41 -32.78 -53.39
CA PRO A 418 24.01 -32.34 -52.13
C PRO A 418 23.05 -31.50 -51.28
N ARG A 419 22.23 -30.64 -51.93
CA ARG A 419 21.22 -29.84 -51.25
C ARG A 419 20.17 -30.68 -50.50
N SER A 420 19.73 -31.79 -51.08
CA SER A 420 18.75 -32.68 -50.44
C SER A 420 19.39 -33.45 -49.28
N ALA A 421 20.62 -33.91 -49.46
CA ALA A 421 21.36 -34.61 -48.42
C ALA A 421 21.67 -33.69 -47.22
N PHE A 422 22.08 -32.45 -47.48
CA PHE A 422 22.26 -31.43 -46.44
C PHE A 422 20.97 -31.17 -45.66
N TYR A 423 19.82 -31.16 -46.33
CA TYR A 423 18.52 -31.02 -45.67
C TYR A 423 18.18 -32.21 -44.76
N GLN A 424 18.55 -33.44 -45.15
CA GLN A 424 18.40 -34.62 -44.30
C GLN A 424 19.24 -34.53 -43.02
N GLU A 425 20.41 -33.87 -43.11
CA GLU A 425 21.26 -33.53 -41.96
C GLU A 425 20.80 -32.30 -41.17
N GLY A 426 19.66 -31.70 -41.54
CA GLY A 426 19.08 -30.56 -40.85
C GLY A 426 19.62 -29.19 -41.30
N PHE A 427 20.44 -29.14 -42.36
CA PHE A 427 20.94 -27.89 -42.94
C PHE A 427 20.02 -27.35 -44.02
N ILE A 428 19.70 -26.06 -43.92
CA ILE A 428 18.93 -25.33 -44.92
C ILE A 428 19.89 -24.41 -45.66
N ILE A 429 19.95 -24.56 -46.98
CA ILE A 429 20.80 -23.72 -47.82
C ILE A 429 20.08 -22.42 -48.18
N ARG A 430 20.70 -21.29 -47.87
CA ARG A 430 20.25 -19.94 -48.21
C ARG A 430 21.29 -19.26 -49.09
N GLN A 431 20.83 -18.59 -50.14
CA GLN A 431 21.67 -17.72 -50.96
C GLN A 431 21.36 -16.27 -50.57
N VAL A 432 22.40 -15.48 -50.34
CA VAL A 432 22.35 -14.02 -50.24
C VAL A 432 23.39 -13.47 -51.20
N ASP A 433 22.93 -12.69 -52.17
CA ASP A 433 23.72 -12.24 -53.32
C ASP A 433 24.41 -13.45 -53.99
N ASP A 434 25.74 -13.48 -54.05
CA ASP A 434 26.51 -14.59 -54.64
C ASP A 434 27.08 -15.57 -53.61
N THR A 435 26.72 -15.42 -52.33
CA THR A 435 27.21 -16.27 -51.23
C THR A 435 26.15 -17.28 -50.78
N TYR A 436 26.56 -18.53 -50.58
CA TYR A 436 25.72 -19.64 -50.14
C TYR A 436 26.05 -20.03 -48.71
N TYR A 437 25.02 -20.11 -47.88
CA TYR A 437 25.12 -20.47 -46.49
C TYR A 437 24.33 -21.74 -46.19
N ALA A 438 24.93 -22.66 -45.43
CA ALA A 438 24.24 -23.80 -44.83
C ALA A 438 23.90 -23.48 -43.36
N ILE A 439 22.61 -23.50 -43.03
CA ILE A 439 22.12 -23.11 -41.69
C ILE A 439 21.45 -24.30 -41.01
N ASN A 440 21.97 -24.71 -39.85
CA ASN A 440 21.31 -25.68 -38.96
C ASN A 440 20.71 -24.93 -37.76
N PHE A 441 19.38 -24.81 -37.75
CA PHE A 441 18.66 -24.06 -36.71
C PHE A 441 18.59 -24.78 -35.36
N LYS A 442 18.75 -26.11 -35.35
CA LYS A 442 18.68 -26.92 -34.12
C LYS A 442 20.00 -26.86 -33.36
N GLU A 443 21.11 -26.94 -34.08
CA GLU A 443 22.45 -26.91 -33.50
C GLU A 443 23.06 -25.51 -33.47
N HIS A 444 22.37 -24.52 -34.04
CA HIS A 444 22.83 -23.13 -34.17
C HIS A 444 24.17 -23.06 -34.91
N ILE A 445 24.22 -23.67 -36.10
CA ILE A 445 25.43 -23.69 -36.94
C ILE A 445 25.13 -22.93 -38.24
N LEU A 446 26.04 -22.04 -38.62
CA LEU A 446 26.01 -21.28 -39.87
C LEU A 446 27.35 -21.48 -40.57
N ILE A 447 27.35 -22.08 -41.76
CA ILE A 447 28.55 -22.34 -42.56
C ILE A 447 28.46 -21.52 -43.85
N ASN A 448 29.50 -20.74 -44.14
CA ASN A 448 29.68 -20.10 -45.45
C ASN A 448 30.31 -21.13 -46.41
N LEU A 449 29.51 -21.63 -47.36
CA LEU A 449 29.95 -22.68 -48.27
C LEU A 449 31.02 -22.20 -49.26
N ASN A 450 31.04 -20.91 -49.58
CA ASN A 450 32.03 -20.34 -50.47
C ASN A 450 33.41 -20.30 -49.79
N GLU A 451 33.46 -19.87 -48.52
CA GLU A 451 34.72 -19.78 -47.76
C GLU A 451 35.30 -21.17 -47.42
N GLU A 452 34.44 -22.15 -47.16
CA GLU A 452 34.86 -23.54 -46.89
C GLU A 452 35.14 -24.35 -48.18
N GLY A 453 35.20 -23.69 -49.35
CA GLY A 453 35.65 -24.33 -50.60
C GLY A 453 34.68 -25.33 -51.23
N PHE A 454 33.38 -25.26 -50.93
CA PHE A 454 32.38 -26.08 -51.62
C PHE A 454 32.12 -25.58 -53.04
N ASP A 455 31.92 -26.49 -53.99
CA ASP A 455 31.42 -26.14 -55.33
C ASP A 455 29.92 -25.78 -55.27
N VAL A 456 29.65 -24.49 -55.08
CA VAL A 456 28.31 -23.94 -54.88
C VAL A 456 27.38 -24.18 -56.07
N GLU A 457 27.88 -24.42 -57.29
CA GLU A 457 27.07 -24.75 -58.47
C GLU A 457 26.23 -26.03 -58.26
N ARG A 458 26.79 -27.01 -57.54
CA ARG A 458 26.10 -28.28 -57.23
C ARG A 458 25.00 -28.14 -56.17
N VAL A 459 24.99 -27.04 -55.41
CA VAL A 459 24.00 -26.75 -54.37
C VAL A 459 22.93 -25.75 -54.86
N LYS A 460 23.11 -25.20 -56.08
CA LYS A 460 22.13 -24.34 -56.73
C LYS A 460 20.81 -25.06 -56.92
N LYS A 461 19.74 -24.33 -56.63
CA LYS A 461 18.39 -24.80 -56.94
C LYS A 461 18.21 -24.70 -58.45
N GLN A 462 18.23 -25.84 -59.16
CA GLN A 462 17.84 -25.86 -60.57
C GLN A 462 16.43 -25.29 -60.70
N SER A 463 16.31 -24.11 -61.31
CA SER A 463 15.03 -23.47 -61.54
C SER A 463 14.27 -24.23 -62.62
N LYS A 464 13.55 -25.30 -62.26
CA LYS A 464 12.52 -25.87 -63.13
C LYS A 464 11.31 -24.95 -63.12
N LYS A 465 11.42 -23.79 -63.79
CA LYS A 465 10.27 -23.07 -64.34
C LYS A 465 10.18 -23.40 -65.83
N GLN A 466 9.62 -24.56 -66.15
CA GLN A 466 8.83 -24.61 -67.37
C GLN A 466 7.60 -23.74 -67.11
N LYS A 467 7.48 -22.60 -67.81
CA LYS A 467 6.22 -21.86 -67.89
C LYS A 467 5.20 -22.79 -68.54
N ARG A 468 4.44 -23.54 -67.74
CA ARG A 468 3.17 -24.10 -68.21
C ARG A 468 2.24 -22.92 -68.48
N LYS A 469 1.95 -22.64 -69.75
CA LYS A 469 0.77 -21.85 -70.13
C LYS A 469 -0.45 -22.68 -69.73
N GLY A 470 -1.01 -22.40 -68.55
CA GLY A 470 -2.16 -23.10 -67.99
C GLY A 470 -3.31 -22.13 -67.75
N VAL A 471 -4.40 -22.41 -68.45
CA VAL A 471 -5.75 -21.81 -68.36
C VAL A 471 -6.24 -21.70 -66.90
N PRO A 472 -7.06 -20.70 -66.51
CA PRO A 472 -7.41 -20.47 -65.11
C PRO A 472 -8.29 -21.61 -64.58
N PHE A 473 -7.82 -22.29 -63.53
CA PHE A 473 -8.59 -23.32 -62.84
C PHE A 473 -9.56 -22.68 -61.86
N LYS A 474 -10.87 -22.84 -62.10
CA LYS A 474 -11.94 -22.47 -61.17
C LYS A 474 -11.85 -23.33 -59.91
N LYS A 475 -11.85 -22.70 -58.74
CA LYS A 475 -12.00 -23.39 -57.44
C LYS A 475 -13.42 -23.94 -57.33
N SER A 476 -13.56 -25.27 -57.37
CA SER A 476 -14.71 -25.97 -56.81
C SER A 476 -14.34 -26.59 -55.47
N SER A 477 -15.34 -26.64 -54.60
CA SER A 477 -15.31 -26.96 -53.18
C SER A 477 -15.42 -28.46 -52.89
N LYS A 478 -15.06 -28.80 -51.64
CA LYS A 478 -15.19 -30.09 -50.90
C LYS A 478 -13.92 -30.96 -51.02
N LEU A 479 -13.21 -31.31 -49.93
CA LEU A 479 -13.71 -32.09 -48.80
C LEU A 479 -12.79 -32.00 -47.56
N ASN A 480 -13.50 -31.90 -46.44
CA ASN A 480 -13.35 -32.38 -45.07
C ASN A 480 -12.14 -32.11 -44.14
N PRO A 481 -12.45 -31.83 -42.85
CA PRO A 481 -11.50 -31.39 -41.84
C PRO A 481 -11.16 -32.52 -40.85
N VAL A 482 -9.90 -32.58 -40.42
CA VAL A 482 -9.54 -33.15 -39.12
C VAL A 482 -8.74 -32.09 -38.37
N LYS A 483 -9.43 -31.34 -37.49
CA LYS A 483 -8.80 -30.70 -36.33
C LYS A 483 -9.68 -30.89 -35.11
N SER A 484 -9.08 -31.64 -34.21
CA SER A 484 -9.37 -31.83 -32.80
C SER A 484 -9.56 -30.52 -32.04
N LEU A 485 -10.67 -30.47 -31.30
CA LEU A 485 -10.78 -30.16 -29.88
C LEU A 485 -10.07 -28.89 -29.36
N GLN A 486 -10.84 -27.80 -29.29
CA GLN A 486 -10.85 -26.91 -28.15
C GLN A 486 -12.26 -26.35 -27.95
N GLN A 487 -13.03 -27.02 -27.08
CA GLN A 487 -14.23 -26.47 -26.47
C GLN A 487 -13.81 -25.44 -25.40
N LYS A 488 -14.34 -24.22 -25.50
CA LYS A 488 -14.79 -23.48 -24.33
C LYS A 488 -16.18 -22.92 -24.62
N SER A 489 -17.13 -23.43 -23.84
CA SER A 489 -18.48 -22.95 -23.66
C SER A 489 -18.48 -21.58 -22.99
N HIS A 490 -19.16 -20.60 -23.59
CA HIS A 490 -19.75 -19.47 -22.88
C HIS A 490 -21.13 -19.16 -23.49
N GLN A 491 -22.18 -19.65 -22.81
CA GLN A 491 -23.45 -18.93 -22.64
C GLN A 491 -23.29 -18.16 -21.31
N GLY A 492 -23.81 -16.96 -21.08
CA GLY A 492 -24.68 -16.05 -21.81
C GLY A 492 -25.02 -14.89 -20.86
N LEU A 493 -25.81 -13.94 -21.35
CA LEU A 493 -26.47 -12.83 -20.62
C LEU A 493 -25.51 -11.70 -20.20
N GLY A 494 -25.81 -10.41 -20.31
CA GLY A 494 -27.02 -9.68 -20.67
C GLY A 494 -26.79 -8.24 -20.19
N LYS A 495 -27.00 -7.25 -21.06
CA LYS A 495 -26.89 -5.83 -20.71
C LYS A 495 -27.97 -5.43 -19.72
N LEU A 496 -27.63 -4.68 -18.67
CA LEU A 496 -28.54 -3.79 -17.96
C LEU A 496 -27.86 -2.48 -17.58
N ASN A 497 -28.47 -1.38 -18.06
CA ASN A 497 -28.27 -0.02 -17.58
C ASN A 497 -29.02 0.16 -16.25
N LYS A 498 -28.50 1.00 -15.33
CA LYS A 498 -29.10 2.28 -14.90
C LYS A 498 -28.47 2.83 -13.61
N LYS A 499 -28.57 4.15 -13.53
CA LYS A 499 -28.23 5.12 -12.48
C LYS A 499 -28.53 4.69 -11.03
N GLY A 500 -27.77 5.26 -10.10
CA GLY A 500 -28.11 5.42 -8.69
C GLY A 500 -27.25 6.49 -8.04
N GLU A 501 -27.85 7.63 -7.73
CA GLU A 501 -27.31 8.72 -6.91
C GLU A 501 -27.23 8.33 -5.43
N GLY A 502 -26.33 9.00 -4.70
CA GLY A 502 -26.54 9.39 -3.29
C GLY A 502 -26.12 8.38 -2.22
N SER A 503 -25.12 8.74 -1.41
CA SER A 503 -25.36 9.20 -0.03
C SER A 503 -24.08 9.34 0.77
N HIS A 504 -24.05 10.44 1.52
CA HIS A 504 -23.14 10.76 2.61
C HIS A 504 -23.00 9.63 3.64
N SER A 505 -21.82 9.51 4.25
CA SER A 505 -21.60 9.94 5.65
C SER A 505 -20.47 9.19 6.36
N ALA A 506 -19.85 9.95 7.27
CA ALA A 506 -19.23 9.51 8.52
C ALA A 506 -17.82 8.92 8.45
N ASN A 507 -16.89 9.86 8.53
CA ASN A 507 -15.68 9.79 9.32
C ASN A 507 -15.93 9.22 10.72
N ARG A 508 -14.89 8.59 11.27
CA ARG A 508 -14.52 8.79 12.68
C ARG A 508 -13.09 8.36 12.94
N GLU A 509 -12.47 9.15 13.81
CA GLU A 509 -11.18 8.92 14.46
C GLU A 509 -9.97 9.11 13.53
N TRP A 510 -9.57 10.38 13.36
CA TRP A 510 -8.20 10.91 13.40
C TRP A 510 -8.24 12.39 13.03
N GLU A 511 -8.62 13.27 13.96
CA GLU A 511 -8.31 14.70 13.81
C GLU A 511 -8.40 15.39 15.17
N VAL A 512 -7.44 15.07 16.03
CA VAL A 512 -7.03 15.95 17.12
C VAL A 512 -5.53 15.79 17.29
N GLY A 513 -4.80 16.66 16.60
CA GLY A 513 -3.42 16.98 16.89
C GLY A 513 -2.37 16.21 16.10
N THR A 514 -1.99 16.72 14.92
CA THR A 514 -0.59 16.71 14.49
C THR A 514 -0.24 17.95 13.67
N LYS A 515 0.60 18.80 14.27
CA LYS A 515 1.62 19.70 13.70
C LYS A 515 1.22 20.57 12.49
N ASN A 516 0.77 21.79 12.78
CA ASN A 516 1.20 22.93 11.98
C ASN A 516 2.43 23.55 12.64
N SER A 517 3.44 23.78 11.80
CA SER A 517 4.69 24.46 12.10
C SER A 517 4.38 25.84 12.67
N TYR A 518 4.71 26.06 13.94
CA TYR A 518 4.89 27.41 14.48
C TYR A 518 6.24 27.89 13.95
N ASP A 519 6.27 28.51 12.76
CA ASP A 519 7.37 29.34 12.25
C ASP A 519 7.01 29.97 10.89
N GLU A 520 5.85 30.63 10.79
CA GLU A 520 5.64 31.64 9.73
C GLU A 520 5.12 32.91 10.40
N VAL A 521 6.08 33.71 10.86
CA VAL A 521 5.90 35.13 11.12
C VAL A 521 5.76 35.79 9.75
N ASP A 522 4.52 36.03 9.33
CA ASP A 522 4.22 36.91 8.20
C ASP A 522 4.57 38.35 8.63
N ASN A 523 5.76 38.79 8.22
CA ASN A 523 6.25 40.13 8.44
C ASN A 523 5.41 41.10 7.60
N GLY A 524 4.59 41.88 8.30
CA GLY A 524 3.69 42.85 7.69
C GLY A 524 4.38 43.82 6.74
N HIS A 525 3.83 43.93 5.54
CA HIS A 525 3.84 45.15 4.73
C HIS A 525 2.71 45.09 3.69
N SER A 526 1.55 45.67 4.03
CA SER A 526 0.95 46.78 3.28
C SER A 526 -0.49 47.02 3.73
N MET A 527 -0.69 48.16 4.40
CA MET A 527 -1.99 48.80 4.58
C MET A 527 -2.67 49.08 3.23
N LYS A 528 -3.99 49.11 3.20
CA LYS A 528 -4.77 50.36 3.17
C LYS A 528 -6.28 50.11 3.01
N TRP A 529 -7.03 50.83 3.85
CA TRP A 529 -8.48 51.06 3.96
C TRP A 529 -9.28 50.03 4.73
#